data_AF-A0A934B9W4-F1
#
_entry.id   AF-A0A934B9W4-F1
#
_cell.length_a   1.000
_cell.length_b   1.000
_cell.length_c   1.000
_cell.angle_alpha   90.00
_cell.angle_beta   90.00
_cell.angle_gamma   90.00
#
_symmetry.space_group_name_H-M   'P 1'
#
loop_
_entity.id
_entity.type
_entity.pdbx_description
1 polymer ?
#
loop_
_entity_poly.entity_id
_entity_poly.type
_entity_poly.pdbx_seq_one_letter_code
_entity_poly.pdbx_strand_id
1 'polypeptide(L)'
;MGASAYKTDQVRGIEGTRYEYEYMEPTEEALLALMKDLFETHWSQIVFGPCIQGAVFEVRLVEPPKKLTILDGYLTVDLGDWHFHLCIGNHRGTKANPTPEALANIRRVSKAVFFRGMGNSCTGGSWGFRMWNGADEQMLTVFFPNPYLSDRLKPQKPDWTRLKLWNDMRQKYLSGATEWVPDVSMPNIVPSGH
;
A
#
# COMPACT_ATOMS: atom_id res chain seq x y z
N MET A 1 4.94 13.95 -23.22
CA MET A 1 4.65 13.47 -21.85
C MET A 1 5.71 14.06 -20.95
N GLY A 2 5.37 15.05 -20.13
CA GLY A 2 6.30 15.58 -19.13
C GLY A 2 6.44 14.56 -18.00
N ALA A 3 7.66 14.34 -17.52
CA ALA A 3 7.87 13.54 -16.31
C ALA A 3 7.06 14.19 -15.17
N SER A 4 6.14 13.45 -14.54
CA SER A 4 5.46 13.94 -13.34
C SER A 4 6.53 14.20 -12.28
N ALA A 5 6.49 15.39 -11.66
CA ALA A 5 7.45 15.74 -10.64
C ALA A 5 7.26 14.82 -9.42
N TYR A 6 8.37 14.28 -8.92
CA TYR A 6 8.37 13.50 -7.68
C TYR A 6 7.79 14.35 -6.55
N LYS A 7 6.63 13.94 -6.02
CA LYS A 7 5.86 14.69 -5.02
C LYS A 7 5.90 13.97 -3.69
N THR A 8 6.14 14.74 -2.63
CA THR A 8 6.12 14.26 -1.25
C THR A 8 5.23 15.13 -0.37
N ASP A 9 4.75 14.60 0.75
CA ASP A 9 3.98 15.34 1.76
C ASP A 9 4.23 14.77 3.17
N GLN A 10 4.00 15.58 4.19
CA GLN A 10 4.11 15.23 5.60
C GLN A 10 2.73 15.37 6.25
N VAL A 11 2.07 14.25 6.52
CA VAL A 11 0.70 14.20 7.01
C VAL A 11 0.69 13.79 8.48
N ARG A 12 -0.14 14.45 9.28
CA ARG A 12 -0.36 14.06 10.68
C ARG A 12 -1.72 13.40 10.84
N GLY A 13 -1.73 12.15 11.31
CA GLY A 13 -2.93 11.43 11.72
C GLY A 13 -3.54 12.04 12.99
N ILE A 14 -4.84 11.84 13.15
CA ILE A 14 -5.61 12.34 14.31
C ILE A 14 -5.10 11.76 15.64
N GLU A 15 -4.52 10.57 15.58
CA GLU A 15 -3.88 9.83 16.67
C GLU A 15 -2.42 10.27 16.94
N GLY A 16 -1.94 11.25 16.19
CA GLY A 16 -0.61 11.84 16.35
C GLY A 16 0.50 11.16 15.55
N THR A 17 0.22 10.07 14.83
CA THR A 17 1.17 9.46 13.88
C THR A 17 1.54 10.47 12.81
N ARG A 18 2.83 10.52 12.47
CA ARG A 18 3.33 11.30 11.34
C ARG A 18 3.59 10.36 10.19
N TYR A 19 3.06 10.70 9.02
CA TYR A 19 3.29 9.98 7.79
C TYR A 19 4.09 10.85 6.83
N GLU A 20 5.10 10.26 6.23
CA GLU A 20 5.73 10.79 5.03
C GLU A 20 5.11 10.07 3.85
N TYR A 21 4.53 10.83 2.93
CA TYR A 21 3.92 10.31 1.71
C TYR A 21 4.78 10.64 0.52
N GLU A 22 4.87 9.69 -0.40
CA GLU A 22 5.41 9.86 -1.72
C GLU A 22 4.36 9.41 -2.72
N TYR A 23 3.96 10.32 -3.60
CA TYR A 23 2.80 10.11 -4.44
C TYR A 23 3.17 9.32 -5.69
N MET A 24 2.39 8.27 -5.93
CA MET A 24 2.37 7.53 -7.18
C MET A 24 1.19 8.04 -8.01
N GLU A 25 1.41 8.31 -9.30
CA GLU A 25 0.32 8.60 -10.22
C GLU A 25 -0.61 7.38 -10.32
N PRO A 26 -1.89 7.49 -9.95
CA PRO A 26 -2.78 6.33 -9.82
C PRO A 26 -3.42 5.94 -11.16
N THR A 27 -2.60 5.72 -12.20
CA THR A 27 -3.12 5.19 -13.47
C THR A 27 -3.45 3.70 -13.35
N GLU A 28 -4.38 3.22 -14.16
CA GLU A 28 -4.77 1.80 -14.18
C GLU A 28 -3.56 0.92 -14.46
N GLU A 29 -2.71 1.33 -15.40
CA GLU A 29 -1.50 0.59 -15.80
C GLU A 29 -0.49 0.52 -14.65
N ALA A 30 -0.23 1.65 -13.98
CA ALA A 30 0.75 1.73 -12.90
C ALA A 30 0.29 0.93 -11.67
N LEU A 31 -0.99 1.07 -11.30
CA LEU A 31 -1.58 0.32 -10.19
C LEU A 31 -1.63 -1.18 -10.51
N LEU A 32 -2.06 -1.57 -11.72
CA LEU A 32 -2.07 -2.98 -12.11
C LEU A 32 -0.67 -3.59 -12.06
N ALA A 33 0.34 -2.87 -12.56
CA ALA A 33 1.72 -3.32 -12.51
C ALA A 33 2.19 -3.53 -11.06
N LEU A 34 1.95 -2.56 -10.16
CA LEU A 34 2.30 -2.68 -8.75
C LEU A 34 1.55 -3.84 -8.08
N MET A 35 0.25 -3.98 -8.32
CA MET A 35 -0.53 -5.08 -7.74
C MET A 35 -0.03 -6.45 -8.22
N LYS A 36 0.42 -6.58 -9.47
CA LYS A 36 1.05 -7.82 -9.96
C LYS A 36 2.38 -8.12 -9.27
N ASP A 37 3.27 -7.14 -9.14
CA ASP A 37 4.50 -7.33 -8.37
C ASP A 37 4.19 -7.81 -6.95
N LEU A 38 3.26 -7.13 -6.27
CA LEU A 38 2.90 -7.43 -4.89
C LEU A 38 2.23 -8.79 -4.72
N PHE A 39 1.25 -9.13 -5.55
CA PHE A 39 0.41 -10.31 -5.36
C PHE A 39 0.87 -11.53 -6.16
N GLU A 40 1.58 -11.39 -7.27
CA GLU A 40 2.14 -12.53 -8.01
C GLU A 40 3.55 -12.88 -7.53
N THR A 41 4.37 -11.88 -7.16
CA THR A 41 5.80 -12.09 -6.82
C THR A 41 6.09 -11.98 -5.32
N HIS A 42 5.52 -10.99 -4.64
CA HIS A 42 5.89 -10.65 -3.26
C HIS A 42 4.82 -10.98 -2.20
N TRP A 43 3.83 -11.78 -2.56
CA TRP A 43 2.63 -12.04 -1.74
C TRP A 43 2.95 -12.55 -0.34
N SER A 44 4.03 -13.32 -0.18
CA SER A 44 4.46 -13.92 1.08
C SER A 44 5.19 -12.95 2.00
N GLN A 45 5.58 -11.78 1.50
CA GLN A 45 6.39 -10.79 2.22
C GLN A 45 5.55 -9.60 2.71
N ILE A 46 4.28 -9.52 2.31
CA ILE A 46 3.41 -8.38 2.59
C ILE A 46 2.26 -8.75 3.52
N VAL A 47 1.76 -7.76 4.24
CA VAL A 47 0.49 -7.81 4.96
C VAL A 47 -0.42 -6.77 4.33
N PHE A 48 -1.70 -7.07 4.11
CA PHE A 48 -2.57 -6.09 3.46
C PHE A 48 -4.01 -6.15 3.95
N GLY A 49 -4.74 -5.08 3.66
CA GLY A 49 -6.17 -4.99 3.86
C GLY A 49 -6.64 -3.55 4.07
N PRO A 50 -7.95 -3.33 4.20
CA PRO A 50 -8.48 -2.04 4.62
C PRO A 50 -8.06 -1.74 6.05
N CYS A 51 -7.57 -0.52 6.27
CA CYS A 51 -7.26 0.05 7.59
C CYS A 51 -8.09 1.32 7.78
N ILE A 52 -9.37 1.16 8.08
CA ILE A 52 -10.32 2.27 8.28
C ILE A 52 -10.62 2.48 9.76
N GLN A 53 -11.20 3.63 10.10
CA GLN A 53 -11.63 3.89 11.47
C GLN A 53 -12.72 2.88 11.86
N GLY A 54 -12.49 2.13 12.93
CA GLY A 54 -13.40 1.10 13.43
C GLY A 54 -13.20 -0.31 12.83
N ALA A 55 -12.36 -0.49 11.80
CA ALA A 55 -12.06 -1.81 11.26
C ALA A 55 -10.70 -1.87 10.55
N VAL A 56 -9.87 -2.84 10.95
CA VAL A 56 -8.57 -3.11 10.32
C VAL A 56 -8.47 -4.60 10.03
N PHE A 57 -8.22 -4.95 8.78
CA PHE A 57 -7.89 -6.32 8.39
C PHE A 57 -6.42 -6.40 7.99
N GLU A 58 -5.69 -7.31 8.63
CA GLU A 58 -4.29 -7.60 8.32
C GLU A 58 -4.19 -9.02 7.78
N VAL A 59 -4.28 -9.15 6.46
CA VAL A 59 -4.23 -10.43 5.77
C VAL A 59 -2.79 -10.79 5.42
N ARG A 60 -2.41 -12.03 5.74
CA ARG A 60 -1.23 -12.70 5.20
C ARG A 60 -1.68 -13.89 4.37
N LEU A 61 -1.15 -13.98 3.16
CA LEU A 61 -1.39 -15.16 2.33
C LEU A 61 -0.42 -16.27 2.71
N VAL A 62 -0.92 -17.51 2.71
CA VAL A 62 -0.14 -18.73 2.94
C VAL A 62 0.20 -19.46 1.64
N GLU A 63 -0.45 -19.06 0.54
CA GLU A 63 -0.23 -19.53 -0.81
C GLU A 63 -0.41 -18.35 -1.79
N PRO A 64 0.20 -18.40 -3.00
CA PRO A 64 0.00 -17.35 -3.99
C PRO A 64 -1.48 -17.27 -4.41
N PRO A 65 -1.96 -16.08 -4.80
CA PRO A 65 -3.23 -15.96 -5.53
C PRO A 65 -3.28 -16.89 -6.74
N LYS A 66 -4.46 -17.44 -7.00
CA LYS A 66 -4.70 -18.31 -8.16
C LYS A 66 -4.66 -17.50 -9.45
N LYS A 67 -5.18 -16.27 -9.41
CA LYS A 67 -5.27 -15.41 -10.59
C LYS A 67 -5.46 -13.94 -10.23
N LEU A 68 -4.90 -13.07 -11.06
CA LEU A 68 -5.26 -11.66 -11.14
C LEU A 68 -5.96 -11.40 -12.49
N THR A 69 -7.15 -10.80 -12.46
CA THR A 69 -7.88 -10.41 -13.67
C THR A 69 -8.36 -8.99 -13.60
N ILE A 70 -8.40 -8.31 -14.75
CA ILE A 70 -9.02 -6.99 -14.85
C ILE A 70 -10.28 -7.08 -15.70
N LEU A 71 -11.36 -6.47 -15.21
CA LEU A 71 -12.61 -6.33 -15.94
C LEU A 71 -13.23 -4.98 -15.59
N ASP A 72 -13.44 -4.15 -16.60
CA ASP A 72 -14.14 -2.85 -16.49
C ASP A 72 -13.64 -1.99 -15.31
N GLY A 73 -12.32 -1.78 -15.26
CA GLY A 73 -11.63 -0.98 -14.25
C GLY A 73 -11.44 -1.65 -12.89
N TYR A 74 -12.00 -2.84 -12.68
CA TYR A 74 -11.81 -3.61 -11.44
C TYR A 74 -10.75 -4.69 -11.62
N LEU A 75 -9.72 -4.63 -10.78
CA LEU A 75 -8.82 -5.74 -10.53
C LEU A 75 -9.46 -6.70 -9.54
N THR A 76 -9.52 -7.97 -9.91
CA THR A 76 -9.85 -9.08 -9.01
C THR A 76 -8.56 -9.81 -8.63
N VAL A 77 -8.35 -9.99 -7.33
CA VAL A 77 -7.32 -10.90 -6.78
C VAL A 77 -8.03 -12.15 -6.27
N ASP A 78 -7.89 -13.25 -7.00
CA ASP A 78 -8.54 -14.53 -6.70
C ASP A 78 -7.63 -15.42 -5.86
N LEU A 79 -8.12 -15.82 -4.67
CA LEU A 79 -7.41 -16.65 -3.71
C LEU A 79 -8.07 -18.03 -3.55
N GLY A 80 -9.01 -18.40 -4.44
CA GLY A 80 -9.77 -19.64 -4.36
C GLY A 80 -11.10 -19.44 -3.63
N ASP A 81 -11.15 -19.77 -2.34
CA ASP A 81 -12.39 -19.72 -1.54
C ASP A 81 -12.89 -18.28 -1.30
N TRP A 82 -12.03 -17.30 -1.51
CA TRP A 82 -12.37 -15.89 -1.40
C TRP A 82 -11.55 -15.06 -2.39
N HIS A 83 -12.04 -13.86 -2.67
CA HIS A 83 -11.38 -12.90 -3.53
C HIS A 83 -11.78 -11.48 -3.13
N PHE A 84 -11.04 -10.49 -3.61
CA PHE A 84 -11.39 -9.09 -3.42
C PHE A 84 -11.21 -8.30 -4.72
N HIS A 85 -11.90 -7.17 -4.80
CA HIS A 85 -11.98 -6.33 -5.99
C HIS A 85 -11.52 -4.91 -5.68
N LEU A 86 -10.70 -4.34 -6.56
CA LEU A 86 -10.17 -2.99 -6.44
C LEU A 86 -10.45 -2.22 -7.73
N CYS A 87 -11.18 -1.10 -7.64
CA CYS A 87 -11.43 -0.22 -8.78
C CYS A 87 -10.19 0.63 -9.07
N ILE A 88 -9.23 0.08 -9.78
CA ILE A 88 -7.97 0.75 -10.14
C ILE A 88 -8.06 1.53 -11.46
N GLY A 89 -9.19 1.40 -12.16
CA GLY A 89 -9.37 1.85 -13.53
C GLY A 89 -10.72 2.50 -13.79
N ASN A 90 -11.02 2.76 -15.06
CA ASN A 90 -12.30 3.34 -15.43
C ASN A 90 -13.41 2.29 -15.46
N HIS A 91 -14.46 2.49 -14.68
CA HIS A 91 -15.59 1.58 -14.57
C HIS A 91 -16.83 2.14 -15.29
N ARG A 92 -17.16 1.55 -16.44
CA ARG A 92 -18.22 2.04 -17.33
C ARG A 92 -19.57 1.37 -17.09
N GLY A 93 -19.58 0.18 -16.50
CA GLY A 93 -20.76 -0.67 -16.44
C GLY A 93 -21.09 -1.28 -17.81
N THR A 94 -22.24 -1.94 -17.89
CA THR A 94 -22.69 -2.59 -19.13
C THR A 94 -23.47 -1.62 -20.01
N LYS A 95 -23.68 -1.94 -21.29
CA LYS A 95 -24.53 -1.13 -22.17
C LYS A 95 -25.98 -1.02 -21.66
N ALA A 96 -26.50 -2.08 -21.05
CA ALA A 96 -27.87 -2.12 -20.53
C ALA A 96 -28.01 -1.41 -19.17
N ASN A 97 -26.92 -1.30 -18.42
CA ASN A 97 -26.87 -0.62 -17.13
C ASN A 97 -25.52 0.10 -16.98
N PRO A 98 -25.36 1.28 -17.61
CA PRO A 98 -24.13 2.04 -17.53
C PRO A 98 -23.94 2.63 -16.15
N THR A 99 -22.69 2.68 -15.68
CA THR A 99 -22.35 3.33 -14.42
C THR A 99 -22.36 4.85 -14.63
N PRO A 100 -23.10 5.62 -13.82
CA PRO A 100 -23.04 7.08 -13.87
C PRO A 100 -21.62 7.59 -13.64
N GLU A 101 -21.17 8.58 -14.41
CA GLU A 101 -19.80 9.10 -14.36
C GLU A 101 -19.39 9.52 -12.93
N ALA A 102 -20.29 10.20 -12.20
CA ALA A 102 -20.05 10.59 -10.82
C ALA A 102 -19.75 9.38 -9.91
N LEU A 103 -20.46 8.27 -10.10
CA LEU A 103 -20.23 7.04 -9.33
C LEU A 103 -18.95 6.33 -9.76
N ALA A 104 -18.62 6.33 -11.05
CA ALA A 104 -17.35 5.79 -11.55
C ALA A 104 -16.15 6.55 -10.96
N ASN A 105 -16.25 7.88 -10.88
CA ASN A 105 -15.23 8.74 -10.27
C ASN A 105 -15.06 8.49 -8.78
N ILE A 106 -16.16 8.27 -8.03
CA ILE A 106 -16.10 7.89 -6.60
C ILE A 106 -15.40 6.54 -6.42
N ARG A 107 -15.72 5.54 -7.26
CA ARG A 107 -15.18 4.17 -7.12
C ARG A 107 -13.69 4.09 -7.40
N ARG A 108 -13.22 4.79 -8.44
CA ARG A 108 -11.84 4.70 -8.92
C ARG A 108 -10.86 5.26 -7.89
N VAL A 109 -9.66 4.67 -7.83
CA VAL A 109 -8.52 5.24 -7.09
C VAL A 109 -8.26 6.68 -7.53
N SER A 110 -8.16 7.59 -6.57
CA SER A 110 -7.83 9.01 -6.79
C SER A 110 -6.47 9.40 -6.21
N LYS A 111 -5.97 8.62 -5.24
CA LYS A 111 -4.75 8.89 -4.50
C LYS A 111 -4.05 7.57 -4.17
N ALA A 112 -2.77 7.49 -4.49
CA ALA A 112 -1.91 6.35 -4.17
C ALA A 112 -0.58 6.87 -3.65
N VAL A 113 -0.10 6.32 -2.54
CA VAL A 113 1.15 6.74 -1.90
C VAL A 113 1.96 5.55 -1.42
N PHE A 114 3.27 5.63 -1.56
CA PHE A 114 4.16 4.94 -0.64
C PHE A 114 4.25 5.78 0.63
N PHE A 115 4.28 5.13 1.79
CA PHE A 115 4.35 5.84 3.05
C PHE A 115 5.37 5.27 4.01
N ARG A 116 5.88 6.16 4.86
CA ARG A 116 6.56 5.84 6.10
C ARG A 116 5.81 6.47 7.27
N GLY A 117 5.37 5.67 8.21
CA GLY A 117 4.71 6.11 9.45
C GLY A 117 5.69 6.11 10.62
N MET A 118 5.70 7.18 11.39
CA MET A 118 6.44 7.33 12.65
C MET A 118 5.48 7.79 13.75
N GLY A 119 5.51 7.19 14.94
CA GLY A 119 4.73 7.70 16.08
C GLY A 119 4.21 6.65 17.04
N ASN A 120 3.28 7.09 17.90
CA ASN A 120 2.95 6.53 19.21
C ASN A 120 2.24 5.16 19.22
N SER A 121 1.77 4.64 18.09
CA SER A 121 0.91 3.44 18.06
C SER A 121 1.62 2.15 17.66
N CYS A 122 2.71 2.22 16.89
CA CYS A 122 3.44 1.06 16.39
C CYS A 122 4.93 1.25 16.68
N THR A 123 5.48 0.46 17.60
CA THR A 123 6.88 0.58 17.99
C THR A 123 7.79 0.38 16.77
N GLY A 124 8.62 1.38 16.47
CA GLY A 124 9.54 1.37 15.33
C GLY A 124 8.99 1.93 14.01
N GLY A 125 7.71 2.28 13.93
CA GLY A 125 7.09 2.85 12.72
C GLY A 125 6.53 1.82 11.75
N SER A 126 6.18 2.25 10.53
CA SER A 126 5.59 1.39 9.49
C SER A 126 6.00 1.85 8.09
N TRP A 127 6.12 0.91 7.16
CA TRP A 127 6.46 1.16 5.76
C TRP A 127 5.41 0.48 4.89
N GLY A 128 4.87 1.21 3.92
CA GLY A 128 3.70 0.73 3.21
C GLY A 128 3.43 1.39 1.89
N PHE A 129 2.38 0.89 1.25
CA PHE A 129 1.66 1.51 0.15
C PHE A 129 0.20 1.66 0.57
N ARG A 130 -0.46 2.76 0.20
CA ARG A 130 -1.85 3.01 0.53
C ARG A 130 -2.56 3.71 -0.61
N MET A 131 -3.82 3.37 -0.81
CA MET A 131 -4.66 4.00 -1.83
C MET A 131 -6.07 4.33 -1.33
N TRP A 132 -6.64 5.39 -1.90
CA TRP A 132 -7.97 5.92 -1.62
C TRP A 132 -8.76 6.12 -2.90
N ASN A 133 -10.08 6.01 -2.79
CA ASN A 133 -11.01 6.22 -3.89
C ASN A 133 -11.31 7.72 -4.13
N GLY A 134 -12.18 8.06 -5.08
CA GLY A 134 -12.55 9.44 -5.39
C GLY A 134 -13.34 10.18 -4.30
N ALA A 135 -13.77 9.48 -3.25
CA ALA A 135 -14.40 10.06 -2.06
C ALA A 135 -13.44 10.17 -0.86
N ASP A 136 -12.13 10.03 -1.08
CA ASP A 136 -11.10 10.01 -0.03
C ASP A 136 -11.26 8.87 1.00
N GLU A 137 -11.97 7.80 0.64
CA GLU A 137 -12.13 6.61 1.47
C GLU A 137 -10.96 5.65 1.23
N GLN A 138 -10.37 5.12 2.30
CA GLN A 138 -9.24 4.20 2.16
C GLN A 138 -9.72 2.86 1.59
N MET A 139 -9.05 2.39 0.53
CA MET A 139 -9.37 1.12 -0.12
C MET A 139 -8.46 -0.01 0.35
N LEU A 140 -7.16 0.20 0.26
CA LEU A 140 -6.15 -0.82 0.56
C LEU A 140 -4.95 -0.15 1.24
N THR A 141 -4.45 -0.80 2.29
CA THR A 141 -3.09 -0.60 2.79
C THR A 141 -2.31 -1.90 2.58
N VAL A 142 -1.09 -1.79 2.08
CA VAL A 142 -0.09 -2.86 2.02
C VAL A 142 1.06 -2.45 2.94
N PHE A 143 1.40 -3.30 3.90
CA PHE A 143 2.54 -3.17 4.77
C PHE A 143 3.69 -4.05 4.26
N PHE A 144 4.86 -3.44 4.12
CA PHE A 144 6.11 -4.13 3.79
C PHE A 144 6.80 -4.63 5.07
N PRO A 145 7.81 -5.52 4.95
CA PRO A 145 8.54 -6.01 6.11
C PRO A 145 9.07 -4.88 7.00
N ASN A 146 8.72 -4.94 8.29
CA ASN A 146 9.11 -3.93 9.27
C ASN A 146 10.49 -4.28 9.87
N PRO A 147 11.47 -3.36 9.89
CA PRO A 147 12.80 -3.60 10.48
C PRO A 147 12.76 -4.02 11.94
N TYR A 148 11.79 -3.50 12.70
CA TYR A 148 11.66 -3.73 14.14
C TYR A 148 10.85 -4.99 14.48
N LEU A 149 10.28 -5.67 13.48
CA LEU A 149 9.44 -6.85 13.69
C LEU A 149 9.95 -8.04 12.87
N SER A 150 10.03 -9.19 13.54
CA SER A 150 10.22 -10.48 12.88
C SER A 150 9.01 -10.84 11.99
N ASP A 151 9.14 -11.89 11.18
CA ASP A 151 8.05 -12.37 10.31
C ASP A 151 6.81 -12.82 11.11
N ARG A 152 6.98 -13.12 12.40
CA ARG A 152 5.88 -13.42 13.35
C ARG A 152 5.34 -12.19 14.07
N LEU A 153 5.66 -10.98 13.58
CA LEU A 153 5.33 -9.69 14.20
C LEU A 153 5.82 -9.53 15.64
N LYS A 154 6.90 -10.22 16.01
CA LYS A 154 7.53 -10.04 17.33
C LYS A 154 8.61 -8.97 17.28
N PRO A 155 8.72 -8.08 18.29
CA PRO A 155 9.81 -7.13 18.40
C PRO A 155 11.20 -7.77 18.24
N GLN A 156 12.10 -7.08 17.55
CA GLN A 156 13.49 -7.50 17.35
C GLN A 156 14.42 -6.29 17.30
N LYS A 157 15.73 -6.56 17.25
CA LYS A 157 16.70 -5.53 16.86
C LYS A 157 16.42 -5.09 15.42
N PRO A 158 16.54 -3.79 15.10
CA PRO A 158 16.27 -3.31 13.75
C PRO A 158 17.12 -4.06 12.71
N ASP A 159 16.44 -4.70 11.77
CA ASP A 159 17.06 -5.29 10.58
C ASP A 159 16.67 -4.45 9.37
N TRP A 160 17.57 -3.57 8.96
CA TRP A 160 17.35 -2.63 7.85
C TRP A 160 17.28 -3.31 6.49
N THR A 161 17.78 -4.54 6.36
CA THR A 161 17.66 -5.31 5.10
C THR A 161 16.20 -5.62 4.76
N ARG A 162 15.30 -5.60 5.75
CA ARG A 162 13.86 -5.76 5.58
C ARG A 162 13.22 -4.63 4.77
N LEU A 163 13.86 -3.47 4.66
CA LEU A 163 13.38 -2.37 3.82
C LEU A 163 13.66 -2.55 2.33
N LYS A 164 14.44 -3.58 1.95
CA LYS A 164 14.82 -3.80 0.56
C LYS A 164 13.61 -3.80 -0.37
N LEU A 165 12.57 -4.59 -0.06
CA LEU A 165 11.39 -4.69 -0.90
C LEU A 165 10.65 -3.35 -1.03
N TRP A 166 10.52 -2.59 0.06
CA TRP A 166 9.87 -1.28 0.01
C TRP A 166 10.66 -0.28 -0.83
N ASN A 167 11.99 -0.25 -0.68
CA ASN A 167 12.89 0.57 -1.50
C ASN A 167 12.82 0.17 -2.99
N ASP A 168 12.88 -1.12 -3.30
CA ASP A 168 12.80 -1.64 -4.67
C ASP A 168 11.48 -1.20 -5.34
N MET A 169 10.34 -1.35 -4.65
CA MET A 169 9.04 -0.93 -5.19
C MET A 169 8.97 0.58 -5.38
N ARG A 170 9.43 1.37 -4.41
CA ARG A 170 9.47 2.84 -4.55
C ARG A 170 10.30 3.27 -5.74
N GLN A 171 11.52 2.77 -5.88
CA GLN A 171 12.40 3.11 -7.00
C GLN A 171 11.84 2.67 -8.35
N LYS A 172 11.11 1.54 -8.39
CA LYS A 172 10.47 1.04 -9.61
C LYS A 172 9.28 1.90 -10.04
N TYR A 173 8.46 2.38 -9.10
CA TYR A 173 7.18 3.03 -9.41
C TYR A 173 7.18 4.56 -9.27
N LEU A 174 8.19 5.13 -8.61
CA LEU A 174 8.31 6.57 -8.40
C LEU A 174 9.56 7.09 -9.09
N SER A 175 9.38 7.80 -10.20
CA SER A 175 10.48 8.48 -10.89
C SER A 175 11.08 9.55 -9.97
N GLY A 176 12.28 9.29 -9.45
CA GLY A 176 12.98 10.18 -8.51
C GLY A 176 13.07 9.68 -7.07
N ALA A 177 12.44 8.55 -6.73
CA ALA A 177 12.70 7.90 -5.45
C ALA A 177 14.16 7.41 -5.40
N THR A 178 14.85 7.75 -4.32
CA THR A 178 16.16 7.20 -3.97
C THR A 178 16.01 6.13 -2.91
N GLU A 179 17.05 5.32 -2.72
CA GLU A 179 17.07 4.39 -1.59
C GLU A 179 16.90 5.18 -0.29
N TRP A 180 15.96 4.75 0.54
CA TRP A 180 15.85 5.26 1.89
C TRP A 180 16.69 4.39 2.80
N VAL A 181 17.55 5.05 3.56
CA VAL A 181 18.38 4.47 4.60
C VAL A 181 18.08 5.16 5.92
N PRO A 182 18.11 4.43 7.05
CA PRO A 182 17.95 5.06 8.36
C PRO A 182 19.12 6.02 8.62
N ASP A 183 18.83 7.15 9.28
CA ASP A 183 19.88 7.92 9.93
C ASP A 183 20.40 7.09 11.12
N VAL A 184 21.69 6.76 11.13
CA VAL A 184 22.37 5.96 12.16
C VAL A 184 22.29 6.57 13.57
N SER A 185 21.78 7.80 13.71
CA SER A 185 21.46 8.43 14.99
C SER A 185 20.10 8.05 15.60
N MET A 186 19.27 7.27 14.90
CA MET A 186 17.99 6.79 15.44
C MET A 186 18.23 5.92 16.69
N PRO A 187 17.71 6.29 17.87
CA PRO A 187 17.95 5.54 19.08
C PRO A 187 17.44 4.10 18.92
N ASN A 188 18.29 3.13 19.28
CA ASN A 188 17.95 1.72 19.42
C ASN A 188 16.91 1.56 20.55
N ILE A 189 15.67 1.98 20.31
CA ILE A 189 14.56 1.66 21.20
C ILE A 189 14.13 0.24 20.84
N VAL A 190 14.82 -0.74 21.44
CA VAL A 190 14.29 -2.09 21.52
C VAL A 190 13.01 -1.99 22.35
N PRO A 191 11.83 -2.39 21.83
CA PRO A 191 10.60 -2.35 22.60
C PRO A 191 10.71 -3.28 23.80
N SER A 192 10.55 -2.76 25.01
CA SER A 192 10.20 -3.58 26.17
C SER A 192 8.84 -4.22 25.87
N GLY A 193 8.78 -5.54 25.90
CA GLY A 193 7.58 -6.30 25.56
C GLY A 193 6.36 -5.89 26.40
N HIS A 194 5.21 -5.82 25.74
CA HIS A 194 3.91 -6.00 26.36
C HIS A 194 3.45 -7.44 26.11
#